data_AF-A0A9E5ESD2-F1
#
_entry.id   AF-A0A9E5ESD2-F1
#
_cell.length_a   1.000
_cell.length_b   1.000
_cell.length_c   1.000
_cell.angle_alpha   90.00
_cell.angle_beta   90.00
_cell.angle_gamma   90.00
#
_symmetry.space_group_name_H-M   'P 1'
#
loop_
_entity.id
_entity.type
_entity.pdbx_description
1 polymer ?
#
loop_
_entity_poly.entity_id
_entity_poly.type
_entity_poly.pdbx_seq_one_letter_code
_entity_poly.pdbx_strand_id
1 'polypeptide(L)' 'MGYSPIIGSQVRFVLLGGTEIGAETLLRWYVLHVLLFPFVTVIFLAIHFWRVRKDGGISGPL' A
#
# COMPACT_ATOMS: atom_id res chain seq x y z
N MET A 1 20.50 3.65 -4.00
CA MET A 1 21.09 3.22 -2.72
C MET A 1 19.95 2.88 -1.76
N GLY A 2 19.87 1.63 -1.29
CA GLY A 2 18.91 1.22 -0.27
C GLY A 2 19.38 1.77 1.08
N TYR A 3 18.67 2.75 1.60
CA TYR A 3 19.05 3.57 2.76
C TYR A 3 18.89 2.85 4.11
N SER A 4 18.36 1.63 4.12
CA SER A 4 18.25 0.82 5.34
C SER A 4 19.28 -0.32 5.30
N PRO A 5 20.30 -0.30 6.18
CA PRO A 5 21.47 -1.20 6.10
C PRO A 5 21.13 -2.67 6.36
N ILE A 6 19.98 -2.97 6.97
CA ILE A 6 19.61 -4.34 7.37
C ILE A 6 18.64 -4.96 6.35
N ILE A 7 17.67 -4.21 5.86
CA ILE A 7 16.56 -4.73 5.03
C ILE A 7 16.49 -4.14 3.62
N GLY A 8 17.30 -3.13 3.31
CA GLY A 8 17.20 -2.38 2.06
C GLY A 8 17.49 -3.21 0.80
N SER A 9 18.41 -4.17 0.88
CA SER A 9 18.73 -5.07 -0.24
C SER A 9 17.64 -6.12 -0.47
N GLN A 10 17.08 -6.66 0.61
CA GLN A 10 16.02 -7.67 0.60
C GLN A 10 14.70 -7.08 0.06
N VAL A 11 14.32 -5.90 0.56
CA VAL A 11 13.11 -5.19 0.10
C VAL A 11 13.23 -4.84 -1.38
N ARG A 12 14.41 -4.40 -1.83
CA ARG A 12 14.66 -4.12 -3.25
C ARG A 12 14.50 -5.38 -4.12
N PHE A 13 15.01 -6.53 -3.68
CA PHE A 13 14.88 -7.78 -4.42
C PHE A 13 13.42 -8.23 -4.54
N VAL A 14 12.64 -8.12 -3.46
CA VAL A 14 11.21 -8.48 -3.45
C VAL A 14 10.40 -7.58 -4.38
N LEU A 15 10.64 -6.26 -4.33
CA LEU A 15 9.92 -5.27 -5.14
C LEU A 15 10.31 -5.32 -6.62
N LEU A 16 11.57 -5.61 -6.95
CA LEU A 16 12.01 -5.73 -8.33
C LEU A 16 11.67 -7.08 -8.95
N GLY A 17 11.62 -8.15 -8.15
CA GLY A 17 11.45 -9.51 -8.65
C GLY A 17 12.69 -10.09 -9.35
N GLY A 18 13.83 -9.40 -9.25
CA GLY A 18 15.09 -9.74 -9.89
C GLY A 18 16.21 -8.78 -9.47
N THR A 19 17.39 -8.94 -10.08
CA THR A 19 18.57 -8.09 -9.84
C THR A 19 18.48 -6.73 -10.55
N GLU A 20 17.71 -6.70 -11.65
CA GLU A 20 17.54 -5.57 -12.56
C GLU A 20 16.07 -5.27 -12.83
N ILE A 21 15.77 -4.07 -13.34
CA ILE A 21 14.42 -3.63 -13.68
C ILE A 21 14.07 -4.21 -15.07
N GLY A 22 13.02 -5.01 -15.14
CA GLY A 22 12.57 -5.64 -16.39
C GLY A 22 11.06 -5.87 -16.45
N ALA A 23 10.62 -6.74 -17.37
CA ALA A 23 9.21 -7.07 -17.55
C ALA A 23 8.55 -7.62 -16.27
N GLU A 24 9.28 -8.42 -15.49
CA GLU A 24 8.83 -8.96 -14.20
C GLU A 24 8.55 -7.86 -13.17
N THR A 25 9.39 -6.82 -13.13
CA THR A 25 9.18 -5.66 -12.29
C THR A 25 7.90 -4.93 -12.68
N LEU A 26 7.67 -4.73 -13.98
CA LEU A 26 6.48 -4.04 -14.50
C LEU A 26 5.19 -4.77 -14.11
N LEU A 27 5.14 -6.10 -14.29
CA LEU A 27 3.98 -6.92 -13.92
C LEU A 27 3.68 -6.83 -12.42
N ARG A 28 4.71 -6.93 -11.56
CA ARG A 28 4.54 -6.85 -10.10
C ARG A 28 4.00 -5.49 -9.67
N TRP A 29 4.55 -4.41 -10.20
CA TRP A 29 4.06 -3.06 -9.91
C TRP A 29 2.65 -2.83 -10.44
N TYR A 30 2.30 -3.40 -11.60
CA TYR A 30 0.93 -3.36 -12.11
C TYR A 30 -0.06 -4.04 -11.15
N VAL A 31 0.24 -5.27 -10.72
CA VAL A 31 -0.62 -5.99 -9.77
C VAL A 31 -0.72 -5.26 -8.42
N LEU A 32 0.41 -4.76 -7.91
CA LEU A 32 0.44 -3.98 -6.67
C LEU A 32 -0.41 -2.70 -6.80
N HIS A 33 -0.35 -2.03 -7.94
CA HIS A 33 -1.08 -0.79 -8.19
C HIS A 33 -2.58 -0.97 -8.47
N VAL A 34 -2.97 -2.00 -9.20
CA VAL A 34 -4.37 -2.20 -9.62
C VAL A 34 -5.15 -3.05 -8.62
N LEU A 35 -4.48 -3.99 -7.94
CA LEU A 35 -5.14 -4.87 -6.97
C LEU A 35 -4.84 -4.45 -5.53
N LEU A 36 -3.56 -4.42 -5.12
CA LEU A 36 -3.21 -4.28 -3.70
C LEU A 36 -3.56 -2.89 -3.16
N PHE A 37 -3.08 -1.81 -3.79
CA PHE A 37 -3.33 -0.46 -3.29
C PHE A 37 -4.83 -0.09 -3.27
N PRO A 38 -5.62 -0.36 -4.33
CA PRO A 38 -7.04 -0.04 -4.32
C PRO A 38 -7.79 -0.88 -3.29
N PHE A 39 -7.47 -2.17 -3.15
CA PHE A 39 -8.09 -3.04 -2.16
C PHE A 39 -7.84 -2.56 -0.72
N VAL A 40 -6.58 -2.25 -0.40
CA VAL A 40 -6.21 -1.69 0.91
C VAL A 40 -6.93 -0.36 1.14
N THR A 41 -6.98 0.52 0.13
CA THR A 41 -7.69 1.80 0.21
C THR A 41 -9.17 1.62 0.51
N VAL A 42 -9.85 0.68 -0.18
CA VAL A 42 -11.27 0.37 0.06
C VAL A 42 -11.50 -0.13 1.47
N ILE A 43 -10.63 -0.99 2.00
CA ILE A 43 -10.71 -1.45 3.40
C ILE A 43 -10.57 -0.28 4.37
N PHE A 44 -9.57 0.58 4.18
CA PHE A 44 -9.38 1.75 5.03
C PHE A 44 -10.57 2.71 4.95
N LEU A 45 -11.11 2.97 3.76
CA LEU A 45 -12.30 3.81 3.58
C LEU A 45 -13.53 3.18 4.23
N ALA A 46 -13.73 1.86 4.10
CA ALA A 46 -14.83 1.16 4.74
C ALA A 46 -14.76 1.26 6.27
N ILE A 47 -13.57 1.03 6.85
CA ILE A 47 -13.34 1.20 8.30
C ILE A 47 -13.55 2.66 8.71
N HIS A 48 -13.01 3.60 7.93
CA HIS A 48 -13.14 5.04 8.20
C HIS A 48 -14.61 5.46 8.23
N PHE A 49 -15.40 5.12 7.21
CA PHE A 49 -16.82 5.46 7.17
C PHE A 49 -17.65 4.71 8.21
N TRP A 50 -17.29 3.46 8.52
CA TRP A 50 -17.93 2.72 9.60
C TRP A 50 -17.71 3.39 10.96
N ARG A 51 -16.47 3.83 11.24
CA ARG A 51 -16.14 4.60 12.45
C ARG A 51 -16.90 5.92 12.49
N VAL A 52 -16.86 6.71 11.42
CA VAL A 52 -17.58 8.00 11.34
C VAL A 52 -19.08 7.82 11.59
N ARG A 53 -19.70 6.78 11.04
CA ARG A 53 -21.12 6.49 11.27
C ARG A 53 -21.41 5.98 12.67
N LYS A 54 -20.52 5.17 13.23
CA LYS A 54 -20.69 4.58 14.57
C LYS A 54 -20.45 5.60 15.69
N ASP A 55 -19.51 6.51 15.50
CA ASP A 55 -19.07 7.48 16.52
C ASP A 55 -19.89 8.78 16.49
N GLY A 56 -21.01 8.82 15.75
CA GLY A 56 -22.00 9.91 15.82
C GLY A 56 -21.78 11.09 14.87
N GLY A 57 -20.89 10.98 13.88
CA GLY A 57 -20.63 12.02 12.88
C GLY A 57 -19.33 12.81 13.10
N ILE A 58 -19.15 13.87 12.30
CA ILE A 58 -17.84 14.50 12.03
C ILE A 58 -17.33 15.37 13.18
N SER A 59 -18.19 16.01 13.96
CA SER A 59 -17.84 16.77 15.16
C SER A 59 -19.14 17.09 15.91
N GLY A 60 -19.18 16.86 17.22
CA GLY A 60 -20.23 17.41 18.08
C GLY A 60 -20.19 18.95 18.08
N PRO A 61 -21.28 19.62 18.50
CA PRO A 61 -21.42 21.07 18.37
C PRO A 61 -20.30 21.81 19.12
N LEU A 62 -19.80 22.89 18.49
CA LEU A 62 -18.94 23.90 19.12
C LEU A 62 -19.71 24.69 20.17
#